data_AF-A0A1D6KIM6-F1
#
_entry.id   AF-A0A1D6KIM6-F1
#
_cell.length_a   1.000
_cell.length_b   1.000
_cell.length_c   1.000
_cell.angle_alpha   90.00
_cell.angle_beta   90.00
_cell.angle_gamma   90.00
#
_symmetry.space_group_name_H-M   'P 1'
#
loop_
_entity.id
_entity.type
_entity.pdbx_description
1 polymer ?
#
loop_
_entity_poly.entity_id
_entity_poly.type
_entity_poly.pdbx_seq_one_letter_code
_entity_poly.pdbx_strand_id
1 'polypeptide(L)'
;MSKVKNNSGYHGVTEPISLSGPTEKYLMQTAEVEKYLSDARLDERQDEAILREEVLGKLDQTVKAWIKKATRISGYGEQFVHEANAKIFTFGSYRLGVHGPGADIDTLCVVPRHATRNEYFFRWLHDILAEMPEVSELHPVPDAHVPVLGFKINGVSIDLLYANLAHAVIP
;
A
#
# COMPACT_ATOMS: atom_id res chain seq x y z
N MET A 1 -16.71 -8.57 -22.25
CA MET A 1 -16.82 -9.89 -21.59
C MET A 1 -17.75 -9.74 -20.40
N SER A 2 -18.83 -10.49 -20.38
CA SER A 2 -19.92 -10.43 -19.40
C SER A 2 -19.43 -10.73 -17.99
N LYS A 3 -19.79 -9.86 -17.03
CA LYS A 3 -19.73 -10.20 -15.60
C LYS A 3 -20.69 -11.36 -15.36
N VAL A 4 -20.17 -12.58 -15.24
CA VAL A 4 -20.91 -13.70 -14.65
C VAL A 4 -21.21 -13.27 -13.22
N LYS A 5 -22.42 -12.80 -12.96
CA LYS A 5 -22.95 -12.74 -11.60
C LYS A 5 -23.05 -14.19 -11.15
N ASN A 6 -22.14 -14.63 -10.28
CA ASN A 6 -22.24 -15.94 -9.65
C ASN A 6 -23.48 -15.89 -8.75
N ASN A 7 -24.61 -16.32 -9.30
CA ASN A 7 -25.94 -16.27 -8.68
C ASN A 7 -26.16 -17.44 -7.71
N SER A 8 -25.07 -18.02 -7.22
CA SER A 8 -25.05 -19.30 -6.50
C SER A 8 -25.01 -19.14 -4.98
N GLY A 9 -24.82 -17.92 -4.47
CA GLY A 9 -24.80 -17.64 -3.03
C GLY A 9 -23.52 -18.11 -2.31
N TYR A 10 -22.51 -18.61 -3.02
CA TYR A 10 -21.23 -19.03 -2.47
C TYR A 10 -20.03 -18.47 -3.26
N HIS A 11 -18.87 -18.42 -2.60
CA HIS A 11 -17.60 -17.99 -3.20
C HIS A 11 -16.89 -19.15 -3.90
N GLY A 12 -16.31 -18.91 -5.08
CA GLY A 12 -15.55 -19.90 -5.85
C GLY A 12 -16.24 -20.39 -7.12
N VAL A 13 -15.57 -21.31 -7.84
CA VAL A 13 -16.04 -21.87 -9.13
C VAL A 13 -16.78 -23.21 -8.97
N THR A 14 -16.77 -23.80 -7.78
CA THR A 14 -17.48 -25.03 -7.42
C THR A 14 -18.28 -24.80 -6.14
N GLU A 15 -19.27 -25.66 -5.90
CA GLU A 15 -20.05 -25.66 -4.65
C GLU A 15 -19.16 -25.91 -3.42
N PRO A 16 -19.54 -25.38 -2.24
CA PRO A 16 -18.81 -25.62 -1.00
C PRO A 16 -18.91 -27.10 -0.61
N ILE A 17 -17.80 -27.66 -0.13
CA ILE A 17 -17.74 -29.06 0.36
C ILE A 17 -18.69 -29.26 1.55
N SER A 18 -18.81 -28.25 2.41
CA SER A 18 -19.69 -28.25 3.56
C SER A 18 -20.15 -26.83 3.86
N LEU A 19 -21.42 -26.69 4.22
CA LEU A 19 -22.01 -25.46 4.74
C LEU A 19 -22.18 -25.49 6.27
N SER A 20 -21.71 -26.54 6.93
CA SER A 20 -21.82 -26.68 8.39
C SER A 20 -20.95 -25.67 9.11
N GLY A 21 -21.53 -24.93 10.05
CA GLY A 21 -20.80 -24.04 10.94
C GLY A 21 -19.95 -24.77 11.99
N PRO A 22 -19.13 -24.04 12.77
CA PRO A 22 -18.29 -24.64 13.80
C PRO A 22 -19.13 -25.23 14.95
N THR A 23 -18.68 -26.35 15.50
CA THR A 23 -19.20 -26.91 16.76
C THR A 23 -18.57 -26.18 17.95
N GLU A 24 -19.16 -26.31 19.14
CA GLU A 24 -18.59 -25.74 20.38
C GLU A 24 -17.15 -26.23 20.64
N LYS A 25 -16.87 -27.52 20.36
CA LYS A 25 -15.51 -28.07 20.41
C LYS A 25 -14.55 -27.32 19.48
N TYR A 26 -14.98 -27.01 18.25
CA TYR A 26 -14.13 -26.30 17.29
C TYR A 26 -13.87 -24.86 17.71
N LEU A 27 -14.85 -24.17 18.29
CA LEU A 27 -14.65 -22.84 18.84
C LEU A 27 -13.61 -22.83 19.98
N MET A 28 -13.65 -23.83 20.87
CA MET A 28 -12.63 -23.98 21.91
C MET A 28 -11.23 -24.21 21.33
N GLN A 29 -11.12 -25.05 20.30
CA GLN A 29 -9.84 -25.32 19.63
C GLN A 29 -9.31 -24.10 18.87
N THR A 30 -10.19 -23.30 18.27
CA THR A 30 -9.80 -22.02 17.66
C THR A 30 -9.19 -21.08 18.71
N ALA A 31 -9.82 -20.97 19.89
CA ALA A 31 -9.29 -20.14 20.97
C ALA A 31 -7.91 -20.62 21.48
N GLU A 32 -7.67 -21.94 21.50
CA GLU A 32 -6.35 -22.50 21.83
C GLU A 32 -5.28 -22.12 20.81
N VAL A 33 -5.62 -22.13 19.51
CA VAL A 33 -4.72 -21.69 18.43
C VAL A 33 -4.43 -20.19 18.53
N GLU A 34 -5.45 -19.36 18.71
CA GLU A 34 -5.30 -17.90 18.87
C GLU A 34 -4.39 -17.58 20.07
N LYS A 35 -4.59 -18.27 21.20
CA LYS A 35 -3.73 -18.12 22.36
C LYS A 35 -2.27 -18.50 22.06
N TYR A 36 -2.06 -19.63 21.38
CA TYR A 36 -0.70 -20.06 21.02
C TYR A 36 0.02 -19.04 20.13
N LEU A 37 -0.69 -18.46 19.14
CA LEU A 37 -0.14 -17.43 18.25
C LEU A 37 0.19 -16.14 19.01
N SER A 38 -0.71 -15.70 19.89
CA SER A 38 -0.48 -14.54 20.77
C SER A 38 0.73 -14.77 21.69
N ASP A 39 0.87 -15.95 22.27
CA ASP A 39 2.00 -16.30 23.16
C ASP A 39 3.33 -16.33 22.39
N ALA A 40 3.31 -16.70 21.11
CA ALA A 40 4.47 -16.68 20.23
C ALA A 40 4.89 -15.26 19.80
N ARG A 41 4.15 -14.21 20.18
CA ARG A 41 4.40 -12.80 19.81
C ARG A 41 4.53 -12.59 18.31
N LEU A 42 3.69 -13.29 17.56
CA LEU A 42 3.64 -13.17 16.09
C LEU A 42 2.86 -11.94 15.64
N ASP A 43 2.06 -11.36 16.54
CA ASP A 43 1.25 -10.18 16.26
C ASP A 43 2.05 -8.89 16.52
N GLU A 44 1.78 -7.90 15.69
CA GLU A 44 2.30 -6.54 15.85
C GLU A 44 1.85 -5.92 17.18
N ARG A 45 2.75 -5.18 17.83
CA ARG A 45 2.43 -4.42 19.04
C ARG A 45 1.62 -3.17 18.69
N GLN A 46 0.73 -2.74 19.58
CA GLN A 46 -0.14 -1.59 19.32
C GLN A 46 0.64 -0.30 18.99
N ASP A 47 1.81 -0.08 19.60
CA ASP A 47 2.67 1.07 19.32
C ASP A 47 3.28 1.00 17.91
N GLU A 48 3.64 -0.19 17.43
CA GLU A 48 4.11 -0.40 16.06
C GLU A 48 2.98 -0.18 15.05
N ALA A 49 1.78 -0.67 15.32
CA ALA A 49 0.61 -0.45 14.47
C ALA A 49 0.30 1.05 14.29
N ILE A 50 0.31 1.83 15.39
CA ILE A 50 0.14 3.29 15.35
C ILE A 50 1.24 3.94 14.51
N LEU A 51 2.50 3.55 14.72
CA LEU A 51 3.62 4.09 13.95
C LEU A 51 3.47 3.82 12.44
N ARG A 52 3.00 2.63 12.04
CA ARG A 52 2.74 2.32 10.62
C ARG A 52 1.65 3.20 10.04
N GLU A 53 0.57 3.46 10.77
CA GLU A 53 -0.49 4.37 10.34
C GLU A 53 0.03 5.81 10.17
N GLU A 54 0.86 6.29 11.09
CA GLU A 54 1.51 7.60 10.99
C GLU A 54 2.45 7.69 9.77
N VAL A 55 3.23 6.64 9.52
CA VAL A 55 4.12 6.53 8.36
C VAL A 55 3.32 6.57 7.05
N LEU A 56 2.23 5.82 6.96
CA LEU A 56 1.34 5.82 5.78
C LEU A 56 0.67 7.17 5.58
N GLY A 57 0.19 7.81 6.66
CA GLY A 57 -0.40 9.14 6.59
C GLY A 57 0.60 10.20 6.11
N LYS A 58 1.85 10.11 6.56
CA LYS A 58 2.93 10.97 6.10
C LYS A 58 3.29 10.73 4.63
N LEU A 59 3.43 9.47 4.21
CA LEU A 59 3.70 9.12 2.82
C LEU A 59 2.58 9.60 1.88
N ASP A 60 1.32 9.46 2.27
CA ASP A 60 0.15 9.95 1.51
C ASP A 60 0.23 11.47 1.30
N GLN A 61 0.57 12.23 2.34
CA GLN A 61 0.76 13.68 2.24
C GLN A 61 1.94 14.05 1.33
N THR A 62 3.06 13.33 1.45
CA THR A 62 4.26 13.54 0.62
C THR A 62 3.94 13.34 -0.87
N VAL A 63 3.27 12.24 -1.25
CA VAL A 63 2.94 11.99 -2.66
C VAL A 63 1.93 12.99 -3.20
N LYS A 64 0.97 13.45 -2.37
CA LYS A 64 0.00 14.49 -2.77
C LYS A 64 0.66 15.87 -2.93
N ALA A 65 1.62 16.21 -2.09
CA ALA A 65 2.37 17.46 -2.25
C ALA A 65 3.28 17.41 -3.49
N TRP A 66 3.96 16.28 -3.70
CA TRP A 66 4.79 16.03 -4.87
C TRP A 66 4.01 16.12 -6.18
N ILE A 67 2.85 15.48 -6.27
CA ILE A 67 2.10 15.46 -7.54
C ILE A 67 1.59 16.85 -7.94
N LYS A 68 1.27 17.71 -6.97
CA LYS A 68 0.91 19.11 -7.25
C LYS A 68 2.09 19.89 -7.84
N LYS A 69 3.29 19.72 -7.26
CA LYS A 69 4.53 20.30 -7.82
C LYS A 69 4.83 19.77 -9.22
N ALA A 70 4.72 18.45 -9.41
CA ALA A 70 4.89 17.78 -10.70
C ALA A 70 3.92 18.31 -11.76
N THR A 71 2.65 18.48 -11.40
CA THR A 71 1.61 18.99 -12.30
C THR A 71 1.88 20.43 -12.71
N ARG A 72 2.28 21.30 -11.78
CA ARG A 72 2.63 22.69 -12.09
C ARG A 72 3.79 22.79 -13.08
N ILE A 73 4.86 22.03 -12.84
CA ILE A 73 6.05 22.09 -13.70
C ILE A 73 5.83 21.40 -15.05
N SER A 74 4.90 20.45 -15.13
CA SER A 74 4.40 19.93 -16.41
C SER A 74 3.64 20.95 -17.27
N GLY A 75 3.46 22.19 -16.79
CA GLY A 75 2.82 23.28 -17.54
C GLY A 75 1.29 23.32 -17.45
N TYR A 76 0.69 22.56 -16.53
CA TYR A 76 -0.75 22.65 -16.29
C TYR A 76 -1.12 23.94 -15.55
N GLY A 77 -2.28 24.50 -15.87
CA GLY A 77 -2.81 25.69 -15.20
C GLY A 77 -3.17 25.43 -13.73
N GLU A 78 -3.26 26.50 -12.93
CA GLU A 78 -3.45 26.41 -11.47
C GLU A 78 -4.71 25.65 -11.05
N GLN A 79 -5.78 25.67 -11.85
CA GLN A 79 -6.96 24.85 -11.60
C GLN A 79 -6.62 23.35 -11.60
N PHE A 80 -5.89 22.88 -12.61
CA PHE A 80 -5.42 21.49 -12.69
C PHE A 80 -4.44 21.16 -11.58
N VAL A 81 -3.58 22.10 -11.18
CA VAL A 81 -2.65 21.92 -10.05
C VAL A 81 -3.41 21.76 -8.73
N HIS A 82 -4.51 22.50 -8.56
CA HIS A 82 -5.35 22.39 -7.36
C HIS A 82 -6.04 21.02 -7.28
N GLU A 83 -6.56 20.56 -8.42
CA GLU A 83 -7.23 19.26 -8.56
C GLU A 83 -6.25 18.08 -8.59
N ALA A 84 -4.96 18.31 -8.90
CA ALA A 84 -3.95 17.27 -9.00
C ALA A 84 -3.85 16.45 -7.72
N ASN A 85 -3.87 15.13 -7.90
CA ASN A 85 -3.93 14.18 -6.81
C ASN A 85 -3.15 12.91 -7.17
N ALA A 86 -2.67 12.25 -6.13
CA ALA A 86 -2.03 10.94 -6.14
C ALA A 86 -2.56 10.17 -4.93
N LYS A 87 -2.63 8.85 -5.03
CA LYS A 87 -3.13 8.00 -3.95
C LYS A 87 -2.18 6.84 -3.71
N ILE A 88 -1.93 6.54 -2.44
CA ILE A 88 -1.28 5.30 -2.06
C ILE A 88 -2.33 4.23 -1.73
N PHE A 89 -2.02 2.98 -2.06
CA PHE A 89 -2.82 1.82 -1.70
C PHE A 89 -1.89 0.75 -1.13
N THR A 90 -2.19 0.25 0.06
CA THR A 90 -1.45 -0.89 0.58
C THR A 90 -1.95 -2.20 -0.05
N PHE A 91 -1.04 -3.14 -0.24
CA PHE A 91 -1.34 -4.52 -0.61
C PHE A 91 -0.51 -5.47 0.26
N GLY A 92 -0.41 -6.74 -0.11
CA GLY A 92 0.41 -7.70 0.63
C GLY A 92 -0.12 -8.02 2.04
N SER A 93 0.79 -8.52 2.88
CA SER A 93 0.49 -9.02 4.23
C SER A 93 -0.12 -7.94 5.14
N TYR A 94 0.42 -6.71 5.06
CA TYR A 94 -0.07 -5.58 5.83
C TYR A 94 -1.54 -5.25 5.50
N ARG A 95 -1.89 -5.21 4.20
CA ARG A 95 -3.28 -4.95 3.79
C ARG A 95 -4.25 -6.04 4.22
N LEU A 96 -3.77 -7.29 4.30
CA LEU A 96 -4.57 -8.44 4.73
C LEU A 96 -4.71 -8.54 6.26
N GLY A 97 -3.96 -7.75 7.03
CA GLY A 97 -3.98 -7.78 8.49
C GLY A 97 -3.32 -9.03 9.09
N VAL A 98 -2.35 -9.61 8.38
CA VAL A 98 -1.63 -10.82 8.80
C VAL A 98 -0.10 -10.62 8.79
N HIS A 99 0.35 -9.36 8.83
CA HIS A 99 1.76 -9.02 8.93
C HIS A 99 2.29 -9.24 10.35
N GLY A 100 3.55 -9.67 10.44
CA GLY A 100 4.24 -9.81 11.71
C GLY A 100 5.09 -8.58 12.07
N PRO A 101 5.68 -8.57 13.27
CA PRO A 101 6.65 -7.56 13.68
C PRO A 101 7.79 -7.41 12.66
N GLY A 102 8.13 -6.17 12.34
CA GLY A 102 9.22 -5.86 11.40
C GLY A 102 8.94 -6.17 9.92
N ALA A 103 7.76 -6.66 9.56
CA ALA A 103 7.36 -6.77 8.15
C ALA A 103 7.41 -5.41 7.45
N ASP A 104 7.64 -5.38 6.14
CA ASP A 104 7.51 -4.20 5.30
C ASP A 104 6.04 -3.83 5.05
N ILE A 105 5.83 -2.66 4.44
CA ILE A 105 4.52 -2.26 3.90
C ILE A 105 4.62 -2.12 2.39
N ASP A 106 4.10 -3.15 1.71
CA ASP A 106 3.80 -3.15 0.29
C ASP A 106 2.81 -2.03 -0.07
N THR A 107 3.28 -1.02 -0.80
CA THR A 107 2.51 0.19 -1.12
C THR A 107 2.54 0.50 -2.61
N LEU A 108 1.39 0.78 -3.22
CA LEU A 108 1.26 1.22 -4.61
C LEU A 108 0.95 2.71 -4.68
N CYS A 109 1.81 3.50 -5.30
CA CYS A 109 1.57 4.91 -5.64
C CYS A 109 0.88 5.03 -7.00
N VAL A 110 -0.37 5.48 -7.01
CA VAL A 110 -1.19 5.68 -8.21
C VAL A 110 -1.19 7.16 -8.59
N VAL A 111 -0.76 7.46 -9.81
CA VAL A 111 -0.47 8.82 -10.29
C VAL A 111 -1.10 9.11 -11.67
N PRO A 112 -1.37 10.38 -11.99
CA PRO A 112 -1.93 10.78 -13.28
C PRO A 112 -0.93 10.65 -14.43
N ARG A 113 -1.44 10.66 -15.66
CA ARG A 113 -0.71 10.34 -16.89
C ARG A 113 0.59 11.11 -17.08
N HIS A 114 0.64 12.39 -16.72
CA HIS A 114 1.83 13.23 -16.92
C HIS A 114 2.97 12.92 -15.94
N ALA A 115 2.69 12.30 -14.79
CA ALA A 115 3.71 11.96 -13.81
C ALA A 115 4.37 10.62 -14.18
N THR A 116 5.33 10.66 -15.10
CA THR A 116 5.99 9.48 -15.67
C THR A 116 6.97 8.79 -14.71
N ARG A 117 7.23 7.50 -14.97
CA ARG A 117 8.01 6.62 -14.08
C ARG A 117 9.43 7.12 -13.85
N ASN A 118 10.19 7.36 -14.92
CA ASN A 118 11.62 7.65 -14.78
C ASN A 118 11.85 9.08 -14.27
N GLU A 119 11.10 10.05 -14.80
CA GLU A 119 11.32 11.47 -14.49
C GLU A 119 10.65 11.89 -13.17
N TYR A 120 9.42 11.45 -12.93
CA TYR A 120 8.69 11.90 -11.76
C TYR A 120 8.86 10.94 -10.59
N PHE A 121 8.71 9.63 -10.81
CA PHE A 121 8.74 8.66 -9.70
C PHE A 121 10.18 8.35 -9.25
N PHE A 122 11.05 7.88 -10.14
CA PHE A 122 12.42 7.49 -9.77
C PHE A 122 13.40 8.65 -9.57
N ARG A 123 13.08 9.85 -10.06
CA ARG A 123 13.92 11.04 -9.87
C ARG A 123 13.29 12.02 -8.89
N TRP A 124 12.14 12.63 -9.21
CA TRP A 124 11.61 13.68 -8.33
C TRP A 124 11.07 13.21 -6.99
N LEU A 125 10.28 12.14 -6.98
CA LEU A 125 9.76 11.62 -5.70
C LEU A 125 10.93 11.08 -4.86
N HIS A 126 11.90 10.43 -5.50
CA HIS A 126 13.16 10.05 -4.86
C HIS A 126 13.86 11.26 -4.21
N ASP A 127 14.08 12.35 -4.95
CA ASP A 127 14.76 13.54 -4.43
C ASP A 127 14.01 14.15 -3.24
N ILE A 128 12.67 14.23 -3.30
CA ILE A 128 11.86 14.71 -2.18
C ILE A 128 11.98 13.78 -0.96
N LEU A 129 11.96 12.47 -1.16
CA LEU A 129 12.12 11.50 -0.07
C LEU A 129 13.52 11.57 0.54
N ALA A 130 14.56 11.77 -0.27
CA ALA A 130 15.94 11.92 0.18
C ALA A 130 16.17 13.16 1.06
N GLU A 131 15.36 14.21 0.89
CA GLU A 131 15.41 15.42 1.72
C GLU A 131 14.69 15.29 3.06
N MET A 132 13.89 14.23 3.27
CA MET A 132 13.14 14.03 4.51
C MET A 132 14.03 13.41 5.59
N PRO A 133 14.23 14.05 6.75
CA PRO A 133 15.15 13.54 7.78
C PRO A 133 14.71 12.22 8.42
N GLU A 134 13.42 11.91 8.38
CA GLU A 134 12.85 10.64 8.80
C GLU A 134 13.06 9.48 7.81
N VAL A 135 13.50 9.77 6.58
CA VAL A 135 13.73 8.76 5.54
C VAL A 135 15.16 8.23 5.64
N SER A 136 15.30 6.90 5.63
CA SER A 136 16.58 6.21 5.58
C SER A 136 16.53 5.02 4.61
N GLU A 137 17.70 4.47 4.28
CA GLU A 137 17.82 3.28 3.40
C GLU A 137 17.09 3.43 2.05
N LEU A 138 17.01 4.66 1.52
CA LEU A 138 16.37 4.95 0.24
C LEU A 138 17.18 4.37 -0.93
N HIS A 139 16.57 3.48 -1.71
CA HIS A 139 17.19 2.86 -2.86
C HIS A 139 16.15 2.56 -3.98
N PRO A 140 16.40 3.03 -5.22
CA PRO A 140 15.56 2.68 -6.37
C PRO A 140 15.99 1.36 -7.01
N VAL A 141 15.02 0.57 -7.47
CA VAL A 141 15.24 -0.65 -8.29
C VAL A 141 14.43 -0.54 -9.59
N PRO A 142 14.87 0.27 -10.57
CA PRO A 142 14.07 0.59 -11.76
C PRO A 142 13.96 -0.56 -12.77
N ASP A 143 14.91 -1.49 -12.74
CA ASP A 143 15.06 -2.57 -13.72
C ASP A 143 14.46 -3.91 -13.26
N ALA A 144 13.81 -3.94 -12.09
CA ALA A 144 13.08 -5.11 -11.63
C ALA A 144 11.85 -5.42 -12.51
N HIS A 145 11.35 -6.65 -12.43
CA HIS A 145 10.11 -7.04 -13.12
C HIS A 145 8.93 -6.11 -12.75
N VAL A 146 8.85 -5.74 -11.47
CA VAL A 146 7.98 -4.67 -10.97
C VAL A 146 8.89 -3.61 -10.34
N PRO A 147 9.09 -2.46 -11.01
CA PRO A 147 9.97 -1.41 -10.50
C PRO A 147 9.49 -0.86 -9.14
N VAL A 148 10.42 -0.67 -8.21
CA VAL A 148 10.13 -0.30 -6.82
C VAL A 148 11.14 0.71 -6.27
N LEU A 149 10.68 1.55 -5.35
CA LEU A 149 11.49 2.43 -4.52
C LEU A 149 11.41 1.94 -3.07
N GLY A 150 12.48 1.32 -2.58
CA GLY A 150 12.57 0.80 -1.22
C GLY A 150 13.17 1.84 -0.28
N PHE A 151 12.61 2.01 0.91
CA PHE A 151 13.11 2.93 1.94
C PHE A 151 12.52 2.63 3.32
N LYS A 152 12.99 3.33 4.35
CA LYS A 152 12.37 3.36 5.68
C LYS A 152 11.90 4.77 6.01
N ILE A 153 10.71 4.91 6.61
CA ILE A 153 10.28 6.16 7.27
C ILE A 153 10.13 5.86 8.75
N ASN A 154 10.81 6.63 9.61
CA ASN A 154 10.81 6.40 11.07
C ASN A 154 11.12 4.94 11.44
N GLY A 155 12.00 4.28 10.67
CA GLY A 155 12.37 2.87 10.87
C GLY A 155 11.43 1.82 10.28
N VAL A 156 10.26 2.20 9.76
CA VAL A 156 9.31 1.28 9.10
C VAL A 156 9.70 1.10 7.63
N SER A 157 9.96 -0.13 7.20
CA SER A 157 10.27 -0.47 5.80
C SER A 157 9.05 -0.33 4.89
N ILE A 158 9.22 0.36 3.77
CA ILE A 158 8.21 0.59 2.73
C ILE A 158 8.76 0.16 1.38
N ASP A 159 7.99 -0.67 0.68
CA ASP A 159 8.20 -1.00 -0.72
C ASP A 159 7.18 -0.23 -1.56
N LEU A 160 7.63 0.88 -2.15
CA LEU A 160 6.76 1.76 -2.93
C LEU A 160 6.83 1.42 -4.42
N LEU A 161 5.73 0.88 -4.93
CA LEU A 161 5.49 0.61 -6.33
C LEU A 161 4.81 1.81 -7.00
N TYR A 162 4.75 1.77 -8.32
CA TYR A 162 4.21 2.85 -9.14
C TYR A 162 3.17 2.35 -10.16
N ALA A 163 2.07 3.08 -10.29
CA ALA A 163 1.11 2.92 -11.37
C ALA A 163 0.71 4.28 -11.97
N ASN A 164 0.91 4.41 -13.29
CA ASN A 164 0.46 5.56 -14.06
C ASN A 164 -0.89 5.25 -14.70
N LEU A 165 -1.93 6.02 -14.36
CA LEU A 165 -3.22 5.85 -15.02
C LEU A 165 -3.37 6.85 -16.17
N ALA A 166 -4.14 6.46 -17.19
CA ALA A 166 -4.49 7.32 -18.32
C ALA A 166 -5.52 8.42 -17.96
N HIS A 167 -5.50 8.90 -16.72
CA HIS A 167 -6.30 10.01 -16.22
C HIS A 167 -5.43 11.25 -16.01
N ALA A 168 -5.99 12.44 -16.25
CA ALA A 168 -5.30 13.69 -15.97
C ALA A 168 -5.26 14.01 -14.45
N VAL A 169 -6.27 13.53 -13.72
CA VAL A 169 -6.38 13.64 -12.26
C VAL A 169 -6.80 12.29 -11.70
N ILE A 170 -6.21 11.89 -10.57
CA ILE A 170 -6.61 10.69 -9.84
C ILE A 170 -7.82 11.01 -8.97
N PRO A 171 -8.99 10.38 -9.22
CA PRO A 171 -10.19 10.58 -8.42
C PRO A 171 -9.99 10.05 -7.00
#